data_AF-A0A382V6S2-F1
#
_entry.id   AF-A0A382V6S2-F1
#
_cell.length_a   1.000
_cell.length_b   1.000
_cell.length_c   1.000
_cell.angle_alpha   90.00
_cell.angle_beta   90.00
_cell.angle_gamma   90.00
#
_symmetry.space_group_name_H-M   'P 1'
#
loop_
_entity.id
_entity.type
_entity.pdbx_description
1 polymer ?
#
loop_
_entity_poly.entity_id
_entity_poly.type
_entity_poly.pdbx_seq_one_letter_code
_entity_poly.pdbx_strand_id
1 'polypeptide(L)'
;MTRDKSRSLWQCRHCGAQAPQYQGFCHVCKIREPLLKETTHSVRGQYSWLSSTSVPPEELSEISLDETPRISLPLKEFNQVLGGGIVRGSLILIGGDPGVGKSTLLLQVSSLLAETYGSVVYVSGEESVQQIKLRAERLGISGRGIHVLAETDMSV
;
A
#
# COMPACT_ATOMS: atom_id res chain seq x y z
N MET A 1 21.00 -19.42 -21.27
CA MET A 1 21.43 -18.10 -21.80
C MET A 1 20.44 -17.66 -22.87
N THR A 2 19.30 -17.13 -22.47
CA THR A 2 18.28 -16.61 -23.40
C THR A 2 18.62 -15.16 -23.73
N ARG A 3 19.01 -14.91 -24.98
CA ARG A 3 19.37 -13.58 -25.52
C ARG A 3 18.15 -12.66 -25.47
N ASP A 4 18.24 -11.61 -24.67
CA ASP A 4 17.26 -10.54 -24.65
C ASP A 4 17.32 -9.78 -25.99
N LYS A 5 16.20 -9.75 -26.72
CA LYS A 5 16.11 -9.05 -28.01
C LYS A 5 15.82 -7.58 -27.73
N SER A 6 16.88 -6.77 -27.65
CA SER A 6 16.74 -5.32 -27.58
C SER A 6 16.06 -4.79 -28.85
N ARG A 7 14.89 -4.17 -28.68
CA ARG A 7 14.21 -3.44 -29.76
C ARG A 7 14.70 -2.00 -29.67
N SER A 8 15.28 -1.49 -30.76
CA SER A 8 15.71 -0.08 -30.82
C SER A 8 14.66 0.74 -31.55
N LEU A 9 14.35 1.92 -31.01
CA LEU A 9 13.44 2.89 -31.61
C LEU A 9 14.22 4.17 -31.93
N TRP A 10 13.87 4.81 -33.03
CA TRP A 10 14.48 6.05 -33.48
C TRP A 10 13.52 7.19 -33.23
N GLN A 11 13.93 8.18 -32.45
CA GLN A 11 13.07 9.32 -32.12
C GLN A 11 13.57 10.61 -32.77
N CYS A 12 12.65 11.37 -33.34
CA CYS A 12 12.91 12.71 -33.84
C CYS A 12 13.03 13.71 -32.67
N ARG A 13 14.15 14.42 -32.58
CA ARG A 13 14.35 15.44 -31.54
C ARG A 13 13.38 16.63 -31.64
N HIS A 14 12.88 16.92 -32.84
CA HIS A 14 12.06 18.10 -33.07
C HIS A 14 10.57 17.86 -32.78
N CYS A 15 10.02 16.72 -33.20
CA CYS A 15 8.58 16.42 -33.05
C CYS A 15 8.28 15.18 -32.21
N GLY A 16 9.29 14.47 -31.70
CA GLY A 16 9.11 13.28 -30.87
C GLY A 16 8.62 12.04 -31.63
N ALA A 17 8.39 12.11 -32.94
CA ALA A 17 7.94 10.99 -33.75
C ALA A 17 8.94 9.81 -33.69
N GLN A 18 8.40 8.60 -33.49
CA GLN A 18 9.19 7.38 -33.34
C GLN A 18 9.09 6.49 -34.58
N ALA A 19 10.21 5.90 -35.00
CA ALA A 19 10.30 4.95 -36.10
C ALA A 19 11.09 3.70 -35.69
N PRO A 20 10.70 2.51 -36.17
CA PRO A 20 11.41 1.26 -35.85
C PRO A 20 12.77 1.12 -36.54
N GLN A 21 13.05 1.94 -37.55
CA GLN A 21 14.30 1.93 -38.32
C GLN A 21 14.73 3.37 -38.66
N TYR A 22 16.03 3.59 -38.84
CA TYR A 22 16.56 4.90 -39.26
C TYR A 22 16.24 5.14 -40.73
N GLN A 23 15.61 6.27 -41.03
CA GLN A 23 15.19 6.61 -42.40
C GLN A 23 15.84 7.90 -42.92
N GLY A 24 16.84 8.44 -42.21
CA GLY A 24 17.61 9.62 -42.64
C GLY A 24 16.90 10.97 -42.53
N PHE A 25 15.57 10.98 -42.41
CA PHE A 25 14.74 12.17 -42.17
C PHE A 25 13.46 11.79 -41.41
N CYS A 26 12.81 12.77 -40.79
CA CYS A 26 11.53 12.55 -40.12
C CYS A 26 10.34 12.70 -41.09
N HIS A 27 9.45 11.71 -41.19
CA HIS A 27 8.24 11.81 -42.03
C HIS A 27 7.19 12.80 -41.53
N VAL A 28 7.23 13.13 -40.24
CA VAL A 28 6.24 14.02 -39.60
C VAL A 28 6.65 15.47 -39.78
N CYS A 29 7.87 15.86 -39.39
CA CYS A 29 8.34 17.25 -39.50
C CYS A 29 9.21 17.54 -40.73
N LYS A 30 9.56 16.53 -41.54
CA LYS A 30 10.37 16.63 -42.77
C LYS A 30 11.79 17.18 -42.58
N ILE A 31 12.27 17.27 -41.34
CA ILE A 31 13.63 17.73 -41.01
C ILE A 31 14.65 16.61 -41.28
N ARG A 32 15.80 16.99 -41.84
CA ARG A 32 16.94 16.10 -42.20
C ARG A 32 18.04 16.07 -41.13
N GLU A 33 17.65 16.09 -39.86
CA GLU A 33 18.58 16.01 -38.74
C GLU A 33 18.66 14.58 -38.19
N PRO A 34 19.82 14.18 -37.61
CA PRO A 34 20.04 12.81 -37.14
C PRO A 34 19.07 12.44 -36.00
N LEU A 35 18.27 11.40 -36.24
CA LEU A 35 17.40 10.77 -35.24
C LEU A 35 18.24 10.09 -34.15
N LEU A 36 17.85 10.25 -32.89
CA LEU A 36 18.51 9.56 -31.77
C LEU A 36 18.04 8.11 -31.71
N LYS A 37 18.98 7.18 -31.55
CA LYS A 37 18.68 5.77 -31.27
C LYS A 37 18.44 5.62 -29.77
N GLU A 38 17.19 5.44 -29.39
CA GLU A 38 16.86 5.05 -28.03
C GLU A 38 16.87 3.53 -27.91
N THR A 39 17.69 3.05 -26.98
CA THR A 39 17.72 1.63 -26.63
C THR A 39 16.76 1.45 -25.46
N THR A 40 15.53 1.01 -25.74
CA THR A 40 14.60 0.68 -24.66
C THR A 40 15.05 -0.64 -24.04
N HIS A 41 15.67 -0.58 -22.87
CA HIS A 41 15.81 -1.75 -22.02
C HIS A 41 14.43 -2.07 -21.46
N SER A 42 13.83 -3.18 -21.90
CA SER A 42 12.63 -3.70 -21.24
C SER A 42 13.04 -4.24 -19.87
N VAL A 43 12.95 -3.40 -18.83
CA VAL A 43 13.08 -3.88 -17.46
C VAL A 43 11.81 -4.70 -17.17
N ARG A 44 11.89 -6.01 -17.37
CA ARG A 44 10.86 -6.94 -16.91
C ARG A 44 10.81 -6.87 -15.38
N GLY A 45 9.66 -6.44 -14.86
CA GLY A 45 9.32 -6.55 -13.44
C GLY A 45 9.77 -5.36 -12.59
N GLN A 46 9.21 -4.18 -12.83
CA GLN A 46 9.18 -3.14 -11.82
C GLN A 46 7.80 -3.17 -11.13
N TYR A 47 7.81 -3.63 -9.89
CA TYR A 47 6.70 -3.45 -8.97
C TYR A 47 6.41 -1.95 -8.85
N SER A 48 5.24 -1.50 -9.34
CA SER A 48 4.85 -0.08 -9.42
C SER A 48 4.62 0.60 -8.06
N TRP A 49 4.83 -0.11 -6.95
CA TRP A 49 4.69 0.39 -5.58
C TRP A 49 5.95 1.11 -5.06
N LEU A 50 7.08 0.99 -5.77
CA LEU A 50 8.32 1.69 -5.45
C LEU A 50 8.49 2.90 -6.37
N SER A 51 7.58 3.87 -6.28
CA SER A 51 7.93 5.23 -6.69
C SER A 51 8.92 5.75 -5.64
N SER A 52 10.21 5.60 -5.90
CA SER A 52 11.24 6.22 -5.06
C SER A 52 11.24 7.72 -5.31
N THR A 53 10.30 8.42 -4.69
CA THR A 53 10.44 9.85 -4.44
C THR A 53 11.63 9.96 -3.48
N SER A 54 12.80 10.31 -4.02
CA SER A 54 14.01 10.51 -3.25
C SER A 54 13.84 11.78 -2.40
N VAL A 55 13.39 11.64 -1.15
CA VAL A 55 13.38 12.75 -0.18
C VAL A 55 14.83 12.95 0.30
N PRO A 56 15.42 14.15 0.14
CA PRO A 56 16.77 14.43 0.63
C PRO A 56 16.81 14.44 2.17
N PRO A 57 17.97 14.17 2.79
CA PRO A 57 18.09 14.31 4.24
C PRO A 57 17.93 15.78 4.67
N GLU A 58 17.12 16.01 5.70
CA GLU A 58 16.92 17.32 6.34
C GLU A 58 17.61 17.35 7.72
N GLU A 59 18.03 18.53 8.17
CA GLU A 59 18.59 18.69 9.51
C GLU A 59 17.48 18.57 10.56
N LEU A 60 17.72 17.80 11.64
CA LEU A 60 16.73 17.56 12.70
C LEU A 60 16.15 18.85 13.31
N SER A 61 16.94 19.92 13.37
CA SER A 61 16.53 21.23 13.91
C SER A 61 15.56 21.99 12.98
N GLU A 62 15.52 21.63 11.70
CA GLU A 62 14.70 22.26 10.66
C GLU A 62 13.37 21.52 10.42
N ILE A 63 13.19 20.33 11.01
CA ILE A 63 11.98 19.51 10.85
C ILE A 63 10.82 20.15 11.64
N SER A 64 9.76 20.54 10.94
CA SER A 64 8.51 20.99 11.56
C SER A 64 7.72 19.82 12.14
N LEU A 65 7.21 20.00 13.36
CA LEU A 65 6.28 19.06 13.97
C LEU A 65 4.86 19.34 13.46
N ASP A 66 4.50 18.76 12.33
CA ASP A 66 3.12 18.76 11.87
C ASP A 66 2.30 17.73 12.65
N GLU A 67 1.17 18.15 13.24
CA GLU A 67 0.26 17.23 13.90
C GLU A 67 -0.36 16.28 12.87
N THR A 68 0.01 15.00 12.96
CA THR A 68 -0.61 13.97 12.14
C THR A 68 -2.02 13.68 12.67
N PRO A 69 -3.06 13.69 11.82
CA PRO A 69 -4.42 13.45 12.27
C PRO A 69 -4.55 12.05 12.87
N ARG A 70 -5.02 12.00 14.12
CA ARG A 70 -5.25 10.76 14.88
C ARG A 70 -6.72 10.38 14.88
N ILE A 71 -6.95 9.07 14.83
CA ILE A 71 -8.24 8.43 15.00
C ILE A 71 -8.37 8.09 16.49
N SER A 72 -9.23 8.83 17.18
CA SER A 72 -9.57 8.56 18.58
C SER A 72 -10.76 7.62 18.66
N LEU A 73 -10.70 6.64 19.56
CA LEU A 73 -11.77 5.69 19.84
C LEU A 73 -12.40 5.96 21.22
N PRO A 74 -13.62 5.50 21.52
CA PRO A 74 -14.20 5.55 22.87
C PRO A 74 -13.58 4.51 23.83
N LEU A 75 -12.26 4.32 23.74
CA LEU A 75 -11.44 3.47 24.61
C LEU A 75 -10.25 4.30 25.11
N LYS A 76 -10.44 4.96 26.27
CA LYS A 76 -9.47 5.94 26.79
C LYS A 76 -8.06 5.36 26.96
N GLU A 77 -7.95 4.20 27.61
CA GLU A 77 -6.66 3.55 27.85
C GLU A 77 -5.97 3.14 26.55
N PHE A 78 -6.74 2.69 25.55
CA PHE A 78 -6.20 2.35 24.23
C PHE A 78 -5.62 3.58 23.53
N ASN A 79 -6.33 4.71 23.54
CA ASN A 79 -5.81 5.96 22.98
C ASN A 79 -4.57 6.43 23.73
N GLN A 80 -4.55 6.31 25.07
CA GLN A 80 -3.42 6.72 25.89
C GLN A 80 -2.16 5.92 25.56
N VAL A 81 -2.27 4.59 25.42
CA VAL A 81 -1.16 3.71 25.02
C VAL A 81 -0.63 4.08 23.62
N LEU A 82 -1.51 4.52 22.71
CA LEU A 82 -1.12 4.96 21.37
C LEU A 82 -0.69 6.44 21.27
N GLY A 83 -0.56 7.14 22.39
CA GLY A 83 -0.16 8.56 22.41
C GLY A 83 -1.24 9.50 21.88
N GLY A 84 -2.51 9.22 22.17
CA GLY A 84 -3.67 10.04 21.81
C GLY A 84 -4.60 9.43 20.76
N GLY A 85 -4.27 8.24 20.22
CA GLY A 85 -5.09 7.53 19.23
C GLY A 85 -4.26 6.98 18.06
N ILE A 86 -4.94 6.31 17.13
CA ILE A 86 -4.32 5.64 15.98
C ILE A 86 -3.87 6.69 14.94
N VAL A 87 -2.60 6.68 14.56
CA VAL A 87 -2.07 7.53 13.49
C VAL A 87 -2.45 6.94 12.13
N ARG A 88 -2.97 7.75 11.21
CA ARG A 88 -3.30 7.27 9.85
C ARG A 88 -2.05 6.82 9.10
N GLY A 89 -2.16 5.70 8.38
CA GLY A 89 -1.02 5.12 7.65
C GLY A 89 0.03 4.45 8.54
N SER A 90 -0.24 4.26 9.83
CA SER A 90 0.65 3.55 10.73
C SER A 90 0.43 2.04 10.72
N LEU A 91 1.45 1.31 11.16
CA LEU A 91 1.38 -0.11 11.47
C LEU A 91 1.55 -0.29 12.99
N ILE A 92 0.60 -0.97 13.61
CA ILE A 92 0.58 -1.20 15.07
C ILE A 92 0.67 -2.70 15.32
N LEU A 93 1.67 -3.11 16.11
CA LEU A 93 1.85 -4.49 16.55
C LEU A 93 1.29 -4.66 17.97
N ILE A 94 0.35 -5.58 18.14
CA ILE A 94 -0.18 -5.95 19.47
C ILE A 94 0.39 -7.31 19.87
N GLY A 95 1.36 -7.30 20.78
CA GLY A 95 1.97 -8.49 21.37
C GLY A 95 1.32 -8.91 22.70
N GLY A 96 1.60 -10.14 23.12
CA GLY A 96 1.17 -10.68 24.41
C GLY A 96 0.96 -12.19 24.39
N ASP A 97 0.85 -12.80 25.56
CA ASP A 97 0.74 -14.25 25.69
C ASP A 97 -0.51 -14.83 25.01
N PRO A 98 -0.49 -16.12 24.59
CA PRO A 98 -1.69 -16.81 24.14
C PRO A 98 -2.80 -16.70 25.19
N GLY A 99 -4.02 -16.36 24.77
CA GLY A 99 -5.17 -16.24 25.66
C GLY A 99 -5.29 -14.91 26.44
N VAL A 100 -4.33 -13.98 26.36
CA VAL A 100 -4.42 -12.66 27.06
C VAL A 100 -5.55 -11.75 26.54
N GLY A 101 -6.18 -12.11 25.41
CA GLY A 101 -7.33 -11.38 24.86
C GLY A 101 -7.01 -10.45 23.68
N LYS A 102 -5.88 -10.62 22.99
CA LYS A 102 -5.48 -9.81 21.82
C LYS A 102 -6.58 -9.75 20.73
N SER A 103 -7.04 -10.90 20.27
CA SER A 103 -8.09 -10.98 19.23
C SER A 103 -9.42 -10.42 19.72
N THR A 104 -9.72 -10.55 21.02
CA THR A 104 -10.92 -9.97 21.65
C THR A 104 -10.85 -8.44 21.60
N LEU A 105 -9.72 -7.85 22.03
CA LEU A 105 -9.50 -6.41 21.99
C LEU A 105 -9.57 -5.88 20.55
N LEU A 106 -8.91 -6.55 19.60
CA LEU A 106 -8.91 -6.17 18.19
C LEU A 106 -10.31 -6.20 17.58
N LEU A 107 -11.14 -7.17 17.96
CA LEU A 107 -12.52 -7.25 17.47
C LEU A 107 -13.38 -6.09 18.00
N GLN A 108 -13.20 -5.71 19.28
CA GLN A 108 -13.88 -4.55 19.87
C GLN A 108 -13.42 -3.24 19.19
N VAL A 109 -12.10 -3.06 19.03
CA VAL A 109 -11.52 -1.91 18.31
C VAL A 109 -12.06 -1.83 16.88
N SER A 110 -12.16 -2.97 16.19
CA SER A 110 -12.70 -3.04 14.83
C SER A 110 -14.16 -2.59 14.77
N SER A 111 -15.00 -2.96 15.75
CA SER A 111 -16.38 -2.49 15.83
C SER A 111 -16.45 -0.98 15.98
N LEU A 112 -15.66 -0.40 16.90
CA LEU A 112 -15.66 1.04 17.16
C LEU A 112 -15.15 1.85 15.95
N LEU A 113 -14.12 1.32 15.28
CA LEU A 113 -13.63 1.88 14.03
C LEU A 113 -14.70 1.85 12.94
N ALA A 114 -15.42 0.73 12.80
CA ALA A 114 -16.46 0.61 11.79
C ALA A 114 -17.64 1.57 12.07
N GLU A 115 -18.06 1.68 13.32
CA GLU A 115 -19.15 2.57 13.74
C GLU A 115 -18.83 4.06 13.49
N THR A 116 -17.58 4.46 13.70
CA THR A 116 -17.19 5.87 13.67
C THR A 116 -16.61 6.31 12.32
N TYR A 117 -15.86 5.44 11.64
CA TYR A 117 -15.04 5.79 10.48
C TYR A 117 -15.35 4.98 9.20
N GLY A 118 -16.25 3.98 9.27
CA GLY A 118 -16.76 3.30 8.07
C GLY A 118 -16.51 1.80 8.05
N SER A 119 -15.79 1.29 7.05
CA SER A 119 -15.57 -0.15 6.90
C SER A 119 -14.22 -0.59 7.46
N VAL A 120 -14.19 -1.77 8.07
CA VAL A 120 -12.98 -2.45 8.58
C VAL A 120 -12.88 -3.81 7.90
N VAL A 121 -11.68 -4.19 7.47
CA VAL A 121 -11.37 -5.55 7.04
C VAL A 121 -10.63 -6.26 8.17
N TYR A 122 -11.24 -7.30 8.71
CA TYR A 122 -10.66 -8.15 9.75
C TYR A 122 -10.15 -9.45 9.10
N VAL A 123 -8.83 -9.58 8.99
CA VAL A 123 -8.18 -10.76 8.39
C VAL A 123 -7.66 -11.66 9.51
N SER A 124 -7.91 -12.97 9.39
CA SER A 124 -7.42 -13.98 10.34
C SER A 124 -6.81 -15.17 9.61
N GLY A 125 -5.63 -15.60 10.06
CA GLY A 125 -5.03 -16.88 9.65
C GLY A 125 -5.18 -18.00 10.67
N GLU A 126 -5.58 -17.67 11.91
CA GLU A 126 -5.65 -18.65 13.01
C GLU A 126 -7.08 -19.15 13.26
N GLU A 127 -8.10 -18.34 12.93
CA GLU A 127 -9.48 -18.59 13.33
C GLU A 127 -10.43 -18.53 12.13
N SER A 128 -11.41 -19.44 12.11
CA SER A 128 -12.47 -19.46 11.11
C SER A 128 -13.44 -18.29 11.28
N VAL A 129 -14.17 -17.95 10.21
CA VAL A 129 -15.21 -16.92 10.23
C VAL A 129 -16.27 -17.21 11.30
N GLN A 130 -16.63 -18.48 11.50
CA GLN A 130 -17.62 -18.92 12.49
C GLN A 130 -17.13 -18.68 13.92
N GLN A 131 -15.87 -18.97 14.22
CA GLN A 131 -15.27 -18.70 15.55
C GLN A 131 -15.23 -17.20 15.84
N ILE A 132 -14.85 -16.39 14.86
CA ILE A 132 -14.86 -14.92 14.98
C ILE A 132 -16.28 -14.41 15.21
N LYS A 133 -17.27 -14.92 14.46
CA LYS A 133 -18.68 -14.52 14.60
C LYS A 133 -19.23 -14.87 15.99
N LEU A 134 -18.97 -16.08 16.49
CA LEU A 134 -19.41 -16.49 17.83
C LEU A 134 -18.80 -15.60 18.92
N ARG A 135 -17.54 -15.17 18.76
CA ARG A 135 -16.92 -14.22 19.68
C ARG A 135 -17.56 -12.83 19.59
N ALA A 136 -17.83 -12.34 18.38
CA ALA A 136 -18.52 -11.07 18.19
C ALA A 136 -19.88 -11.05 18.91
N GLU A 137 -20.65 -12.13 18.80
CA GLU A 137 -21.95 -12.25 19.50
C GLU A 137 -21.81 -12.20 21.01
N ARG A 138 -20.82 -12.90 21.59
CA ARG A 138 -20.55 -12.86 23.04
C ARG A 138 -20.15 -11.46 23.53
N LEU A 139 -19.52 -10.67 22.68
CA LEU A 139 -19.13 -9.29 22.97
C LEU A 139 -20.24 -8.26 22.70
N GLY A 140 -21.40 -8.69 22.18
CA GLY A 140 -22.48 -7.79 21.77
C GLY A 140 -22.17 -6.96 20.52
N ILE A 141 -21.21 -7.41 19.70
CA ILE A 141 -20.80 -6.72 18.47
C ILE A 141 -21.71 -7.15 17.32
N SER A 142 -22.40 -6.17 16.71
CA SER A 142 -23.31 -6.42 15.58
C SER A 142 -22.59 -6.96 14.34
N GLY A 143 -21.34 -6.52 14.11
CA GLY A 143 -20.55 -6.81 12.92
C GLY A 143 -20.83 -5.88 11.73
N ARG A 144 -21.69 -4.86 11.89
CA ARG A 144 -21.97 -3.90 10.82
C ARG A 144 -20.69 -3.16 10.43
N GLY A 145 -20.36 -3.17 9.13
CA GLY A 145 -19.15 -2.53 8.60
C GLY A 145 -17.86 -3.33 8.80
N ILE A 146 -17.90 -4.50 9.43
CA ILE A 146 -16.75 -5.39 9.57
C ILE A 146 -16.82 -6.49 8.49
N HIS A 147 -15.87 -6.49 7.58
CA HIS A 147 -15.69 -7.52 6.55
C HIS A 147 -14.63 -8.51 7.02
N VAL A 148 -14.98 -9.78 7.14
CA VAL A 148 -14.07 -10.80 7.66
C VAL A 148 -13.50 -11.64 6.52
N LEU A 149 -12.17 -11.81 6.51
CA LEU A 149 -11.47 -12.78 5.68
C LEU A 149 -10.76 -13.77 6.61
N ALA A 150 -11.06 -15.05 6.47
CA ALA A 150 -10.37 -16.10 7.22
C ALA A 150 -9.67 -17.03 6.23
N GLU A 151 -8.33 -17.05 6.28
CA GLU A 151 -7.49 -17.99 5.56
C GLU A 151 -6.93 -19.00 6.56
N THR A 152 -7.79 -19.91 7.00
CA THR A 152 -7.40 -20.97 7.95
C THR A 152 -6.80 -22.20 7.29
N ASP A 153 -6.90 -22.30 5.96
CA ASP A 153 -6.33 -23.41 5.21
C ASP A 153 -4.95 -23.00 4.68
N MET A 154 -3.91 -23.47 5.36
CA MET A 154 -2.52 -23.29 4.92
C MET A 154 -2.04 -24.47 4.06
N SER A 155 -2.95 -25.26 3.45
CA SER A 155 -2.55 -26.27 2.48
C SER A 155 -2.01 -25.59 1.22
N VAL A 156 -0.68 -25.52 1.13
CA VAL A 156 0.07 -25.25 -0.10
C VAL A 156 0.24 -26.56 -0.87
#